data_AF-A0A956EVK4-F1
#
_entry.id   AF-A0A956EVK4-F1
#
_cell.length_a   1.000
_cell.length_b   1.000
_cell.length_c   1.000
_cell.angle_alpha   90.00
_cell.angle_beta   90.00
_cell.angle_gamma   90.00
#
_symmetry.space_group_name_H-M   'P 1'
#
loop_
_entity.id
_entity.type
_entity.pdbx_description
1 polymer ?
#
loop_
_entity_poly.entity_id
_entity_poly.type
_entity_poly.pdbx_seq_one_letter_code
_entity_poly.pdbx_strand_id
1 'polypeptide(L)'
;MSVAGRFWNFVKGLFWQGQRSLEQANPEAVYMMAIQKMKVNYQEMHRAVGKLAAERNRLRALIQHKTSQLAEIERDLEGALGEAEAGNPEAAELGEDLLNEKEALETEIGTVREELSRSETMVTEYLSKLRDLESKTKAMESKKDAMIAKL
;
A
#
# COMPACT_ATOMS: atom_id res chain seq x y z
N MET A 1 -15.17 12.78 -4.73
CA MET A 1 -15.98 11.89 -5.61
C MET A 1 -15.28 10.55 -5.79
N SER A 2 -15.84 9.47 -5.23
CA SER A 2 -15.22 8.14 -5.24
C SER A 2 -15.22 7.49 -6.64
N VAL A 3 -14.26 6.59 -6.87
CA VAL A 3 -14.15 5.79 -8.11
C VAL A 3 -15.40 4.91 -8.32
N ALA A 4 -16.04 4.47 -7.22
CA ALA A 4 -17.29 3.73 -7.24
C ALA A 4 -18.47 4.54 -7.79
N GLY A 5 -18.57 5.83 -7.46
CA GLY A 5 -19.59 6.72 -8.01
C GLY A 5 -19.40 6.99 -9.51
N ARG A 6 -18.15 7.13 -9.95
CA ARG A 6 -17.81 7.27 -11.37
C ARG A 6 -18.10 5.99 -12.17
N PHE A 7 -17.88 4.82 -11.56
CA PHE A 7 -18.23 3.52 -12.15
C PHE A 7 -19.74 3.28 -12.22
N TRP A 8 -20.50 3.63 -11.18
CA TRP A 8 -21.97 3.53 -11.23
C TRP A 8 -22.58 4.48 -12.26
N ASN A 9 -22.00 5.67 -12.42
CA ASN A 9 -22.38 6.61 -13.48
C ASN A 9 -21.96 6.12 -14.87
N PHE A 10 -20.83 5.41 -15.00
CA PHE A 10 -20.43 4.76 -16.26
C PHE A 10 -21.34 3.58 -16.60
N VAL A 11 -21.68 2.73 -15.63
CA VAL A 11 -22.61 1.60 -15.81
C VAL A 11 -24.00 2.14 -16.15
N LYS A 12 -24.54 3.10 -15.39
CA LYS A 12 -25.81 3.77 -15.73
C LYS A 12 -25.75 4.50 -17.07
N GLY A 13 -24.63 5.13 -17.40
CA GLY A 13 -24.41 5.78 -18.70
C GLY A 13 -24.38 4.79 -19.85
N LEU A 14 -23.79 3.61 -19.67
CA LEU A 14 -23.85 2.51 -20.64
C LEU A 14 -25.29 2.01 -20.80
N PHE A 15 -26.01 1.81 -19.69
CA PHE A 15 -27.40 1.34 -19.70
C PHE A 15 -28.40 2.38 -20.21
N TRP A 16 -28.11 3.69 -20.15
CA TRP A 16 -29.02 4.76 -20.61
C TRP A 16 -28.65 5.29 -22.00
N GLN A 17 -27.36 5.32 -22.35
CA GLN A 17 -26.86 5.84 -23.63
C GLN A 17 -26.66 4.73 -24.68
N GLY A 18 -26.68 3.45 -24.28
CA GLY A 18 -26.55 2.27 -25.15
C GLY A 18 -27.84 1.78 -25.83
N GLN A 19 -29.00 2.36 -25.47
CA GLN A 19 -30.32 1.82 -25.79
C GLN A 19 -30.78 1.91 -27.26
N ARG A 20 -29.93 2.32 -28.23
CA ARG A 20 -30.42 2.49 -29.63
C ARG A 20 -29.62 1.88 -30.78
N SER A 21 -28.40 1.34 -30.62
CA SER A 21 -27.77 0.67 -31.79
C SER A 21 -26.84 -0.51 -31.52
N LEU A 22 -26.26 -0.67 -30.33
CA LEU A 22 -25.34 -1.80 -30.04
C LEU A 22 -25.95 -2.88 -29.12
N GLU A 23 -26.97 -2.55 -28.32
CA GLU A 23 -27.59 -3.51 -27.38
C GLU A 23 -28.52 -4.55 -28.03
N GLN A 24 -29.07 -4.32 -29.23
CA GLN A 24 -30.00 -5.27 -29.84
C GLN A 24 -29.33 -6.47 -30.54
N ALA A 25 -28.04 -6.39 -30.89
CA ALA A 25 -27.40 -7.40 -31.71
C ALA A 25 -26.50 -8.39 -30.94
N ASN A 26 -25.84 -7.96 -29.85
CA ASN A 26 -24.89 -8.86 -29.14
C ASN A 26 -24.61 -8.46 -27.66
N PRO A 27 -25.62 -8.50 -26.78
CA PRO A 27 -25.45 -8.18 -25.36
C PRO A 27 -24.41 -9.05 -24.64
N GLU A 28 -24.22 -10.31 -25.05
CA GLU A 28 -23.17 -11.19 -24.53
C GLU A 28 -21.76 -10.59 -24.69
N ALA A 29 -21.47 -10.02 -25.86
CA ALA A 29 -20.17 -9.41 -26.15
C ALA A 29 -19.84 -8.23 -25.21
N VAL A 30 -20.86 -7.44 -24.84
CA VAL A 30 -20.71 -6.33 -23.89
C VAL A 30 -20.34 -6.84 -22.49
N TYR A 31 -21.00 -7.91 -22.01
CA TYR A 31 -20.66 -8.54 -20.74
C TYR A 31 -19.25 -9.13 -20.76
N MET A 32 -18.86 -9.82 -21.83
CA MET A 32 -17.51 -10.39 -21.95
C MET A 32 -16.42 -9.32 -21.92
N MET A 33 -16.60 -8.21 -22.65
CA MET A 33 -15.65 -7.09 -22.62
C MET A 33 -15.55 -6.45 -21.23
N ALA A 34 -16.68 -6.25 -20.55
CA ALA A 34 -16.70 -5.68 -19.20
C ALA A 34 -15.99 -6.60 -18.19
N ILE A 35 -16.28 -7.91 -18.20
CA ILE A 35 -15.65 -8.90 -17.34
C ILE A 35 -14.14 -8.96 -17.60
N GLN A 36 -13.71 -8.96 -18.87
CA GLN A 36 -12.30 -8.99 -19.23
C GLN A 36 -11.57 -7.75 -18.70
N LYS A 37 -12.16 -6.56 -18.84
CA LYS A 37 -11.60 -5.34 -18.28
C LYS A 37 -11.49 -5.38 -16.76
N MET A 38 -12.49 -5.94 -16.07
CA MET A 38 -12.46 -6.11 -14.62
C MET A 38 -11.36 -7.09 -14.18
N LYS A 39 -11.16 -8.19 -14.92
CA LYS A 39 -10.06 -9.15 -14.69
C LYS A 39 -8.68 -8.51 -14.86
N VAL A 40 -8.50 -7.71 -15.91
CA VAL A 40 -7.24 -6.96 -16.12
C VAL A 40 -6.99 -5.99 -14.96
N ASN A 41 -7.97 -5.18 -14.60
CA ASN A 41 -7.87 -4.26 -13.46
C ASN A 41 -7.56 -4.98 -12.15
N TYR A 42 -8.15 -6.16 -11.93
CA TYR A 42 -7.89 -6.99 -10.76
C TYR A 42 -6.43 -7.45 -10.73
N GLN A 43 -5.89 -7.94 -11.84
CA GLN A 43 -4.50 -8.37 -11.93
C GLN A 43 -3.53 -7.22 -11.69
N GLU A 44 -3.79 -6.04 -12.27
CA GLU A 44 -2.97 -4.84 -12.05
C GLU A 44 -2.99 -4.43 -10.58
N MET A 45 -4.17 -4.39 -9.97
CA MET A 45 -4.31 -4.00 -8.57
C MET A 45 -3.69 -5.04 -7.62
N HIS A 46 -3.81 -6.33 -7.92
CA HIS A 46 -3.13 -7.40 -7.18
C HIS A 46 -1.61 -7.22 -7.20
N ARG A 47 -1.02 -6.91 -8.37
CA ARG A 47 0.42 -6.62 -8.48
C ARG A 47 0.80 -5.39 -7.68
N ALA A 48 -0.01 -4.33 -7.71
CA ALA A 48 0.24 -3.11 -6.93
C ALA A 48 0.22 -3.38 -5.42
N VAL A 49 -0.75 -4.15 -4.93
CA VAL A 49 -0.82 -4.60 -3.53
C VAL A 49 0.44 -5.39 -3.15
N GLY A 50 0.90 -6.29 -4.03
CA GLY A 50 2.14 -7.04 -3.81
C GLY A 50 3.36 -6.13 -3.63
N LYS A 51 3.50 -5.09 -4.46
CA LYS A 51 4.57 -4.09 -4.34
C LYS A 51 4.47 -3.31 -3.02
N LEU A 52 3.28 -2.86 -2.63
CA LEU A 52 3.05 -2.17 -1.37
C LEU A 52 3.37 -3.06 -0.15
N ALA A 53 3.03 -4.35 -0.22
CA ALA A 53 3.34 -5.30 0.85
C ALA A 53 4.86 -5.54 0.96
N ALA A 54 5.57 -5.60 -0.17
CA ALA A 54 7.02 -5.69 -0.18
C ALA A 54 7.67 -4.44 0.44
N GLU A 55 7.19 -3.24 0.08
CA GLU A 55 7.68 -1.98 0.63
C GLU A 55 7.45 -1.89 2.14
N ARG A 56 6.25 -2.25 2.61
CA ARG A 56 5.96 -2.35 4.05
C ARG A 56 6.96 -3.25 4.77
N ASN A 57 7.29 -4.41 4.19
CA ASN A 57 8.24 -5.33 4.80
C ASN A 57 9.67 -4.75 4.79
N ARG A 58 10.07 -4.05 3.74
CA ARG A 58 11.34 -3.32 3.66
C ARG A 58 11.43 -2.24 4.76
N LEU A 59 10.38 -1.44 4.94
CA LEU A 59 10.33 -0.40 5.98
C LEU A 59 10.44 -1.00 7.39
N ARG A 60 9.76 -2.13 7.66
CA ARG A 60 9.90 -2.86 8.93
C ARG A 60 11.33 -3.31 9.19
N ALA A 61 11.99 -3.89 8.18
CA ALA A 61 13.38 -4.31 8.29
C ALA A 61 14.33 -3.12 8.50
N LEU A 62 14.07 -1.99 7.83
CA LEU A 62 14.85 -0.77 7.99
C LEU A 62 14.72 -0.20 9.41
N ILE A 63 13.51 -0.16 9.98
CA ILE A 63 13.29 0.25 11.38
C ILE A 63 14.08 -0.67 12.31
N GLN A 64 13.99 -1.99 12.13
CA GLN A 64 14.72 -2.94 12.97
C GLN A 64 16.23 -2.72 12.91
N HIS A 65 16.78 -2.52 11.70
CA HIS A 65 18.19 -2.23 11.50
C HIS A 65 18.61 -0.94 12.23
N LYS A 66 17.88 0.16 12.00
CA LYS A 66 18.18 1.46 12.62
C LYS A 66 18.04 1.42 14.14
N THR A 67 17.06 0.69 14.67
CA THR A 67 16.92 0.49 16.12
C THR A 67 18.09 -0.32 16.69
N SER A 68 18.65 -1.28 15.95
CA SER A 68 19.88 -1.97 16.37
C SER A 68 21.08 -1.04 16.42
N GLN A 69 21.25 -0.19 15.39
CA GLN A 69 22.30 0.83 15.34
C GLN A 69 22.15 1.84 16.49
N LEU A 70 20.92 2.26 16.80
CA LEU A 70 20.65 3.16 17.92
C LEU A 70 21.11 2.54 19.25
N ALA A 71 20.83 1.26 19.47
CA ALA A 71 21.28 0.53 20.66
C ALA A 71 22.82 0.31 20.71
N GLU A 72 23.52 0.37 19.58
CA GLU A 72 24.99 0.40 19.54
C GLU A 72 25.49 1.78 19.97
N ILE A 73 24.98 2.85 19.34
CA ILE A 73 25.33 4.24 19.68
C ILE A 73 25.05 4.54 21.16
N GLU A 74 23.93 4.08 21.71
CA GLU A 74 23.60 4.29 23.12
C GLU A 74 24.61 3.63 24.07
N ARG A 75 25.14 2.45 23.72
CA ARG A 75 26.17 1.78 24.51
C ARG A 75 27.52 2.48 24.40
N ASP A 76 27.88 2.90 23.20
CA ASP A 76 29.12 3.65 22.96
C ASP A 76 29.08 5.01 23.67
N LEU A 77 27.92 5.67 23.67
CA LEU A 77 27.69 6.92 24.38
C LEU A 77 27.82 6.75 25.90
N GLU A 78 27.23 5.69 26.47
CA GLU A 78 27.39 5.38 27.89
C GLU A 78 28.87 5.18 28.27
N GLY A 79 29.64 4.49 27.42
CA GLY A 79 31.08 4.31 27.59
C GLY A 79 31.85 5.65 27.52
N ALA A 80 31.58 6.46 26.50
CA ALA A 80 32.21 7.76 26.30
C ALA A 80 31.93 8.71 27.48
N LEU A 81 30.69 8.75 27.99
CA LEU A 81 30.33 9.54 29.15
C LEU A 81 31.06 9.08 30.42
N GLY A 82 31.19 7.76 30.63
CA GLY A 82 31.95 7.21 31.76
C GLY A 82 33.44 7.58 31.72
N GLU A 83 34.06 7.55 30.55
CA GLU A 83 35.45 7.99 30.37
C GLU A 83 35.62 9.51 30.52
N ALA A 84 34.65 10.29 30.05
CA ALA A 84 34.63 11.74 30.22
C ALA A 84 34.56 12.12 31.70
N GLU A 85 33.72 11.44 32.49
CA GLU A 85 33.64 11.60 33.95
C GLU A 85 34.95 11.22 34.66
N ALA A 86 35.70 10.26 34.12
CA ALA A 86 37.04 9.89 34.59
C ALA A 86 38.13 10.92 34.21
N GLY A 87 37.77 11.99 33.50
CA GLY A 87 38.65 13.09 33.14
C GLY A 87 39.33 12.95 31.78
N ASN A 88 38.83 12.08 30.90
CA ASN A 88 39.31 12.00 29.51
C ASN A 88 38.61 13.05 28.62
N PRO A 89 39.28 14.13 28.18
CA PRO A 89 38.65 15.17 27.37
C PRO A 89 38.27 14.68 25.96
N GLU A 90 38.99 13.71 25.39
CA GLU A 90 38.67 13.15 24.06
C GLU A 90 37.36 12.37 24.09
N ALA A 91 37.06 11.72 25.22
CA ALA A 91 35.81 11.00 25.42
C ALA A 91 34.60 11.94 25.55
N ALA A 92 34.81 13.17 26.04
CA ALA A 92 33.75 14.18 26.11
C ALA A 92 33.33 14.65 24.71
N GLU A 93 34.30 14.89 23.82
CA GLU A 93 34.05 15.24 22.40
C GLU A 93 33.35 14.09 21.66
N LEU A 94 33.84 12.86 21.84
CA LEU A 94 33.19 11.67 21.29
C LEU A 94 31.74 11.50 21.79
N GLY A 95 31.49 11.79 23.07
CA GLY A 95 30.14 11.75 23.64
C GLY A 95 29.18 12.75 23.00
N GLU A 96 29.65 13.96 22.67
CA GLU A 96 28.85 14.97 21.96
C GLU A 96 28.51 14.52 20.53
N ASP A 97 29.48 13.95 19.82
CA ASP A 97 29.27 13.40 18.47
C ASP A 97 28.26 12.24 18.47
N LEU A 98 28.40 11.31 19.42
CA LEU A 98 27.47 10.17 19.57
C LEU A 98 26.07 10.62 19.95
N LEU A 99 25.94 11.68 20.76
CA LEU A 99 24.64 12.27 21.09
C LEU A 99 23.95 12.84 19.83
N ASN A 100 24.70 13.58 19.01
CA ASN A 100 24.20 14.12 17.74
C ASN A 100 23.78 13.01 16.78
N GLU A 101 24.57 11.94 16.66
CA GLU A 101 24.24 10.78 15.82
C GLU A 101 22.99 10.06 16.34
N LYS A 102 22.86 9.92 17.66
CA LYS A 102 21.66 9.35 18.30
C LYS A 102 20.40 10.13 17.93
N GLU A 103 20.40 11.45 18.11
CA GLU A 103 19.24 12.31 17.82
C GLU A 103 18.86 12.27 16.33
N ALA A 104 19.85 12.27 15.45
CA ALA A 104 19.63 12.12 14.01
C ALA A 104 18.97 10.78 13.68
N LEU A 105 19.49 9.68 14.25
CA LEU A 105 18.99 8.34 14.00
C LEU A 105 17.58 8.13 14.58
N GLU A 106 17.27 8.71 15.75
CA GLU A 106 15.92 8.72 16.33
C GLU A 106 14.92 9.45 15.42
N THR A 107 15.33 10.60 14.87
CA THR A 107 14.52 11.36 13.91
C THR A 107 14.24 10.57 12.64
N GLU A 108 15.26 9.90 12.10
CA GLU A 108 15.11 9.01 10.94
C GLU A 108 14.18 7.82 11.25
N ILE A 109 14.33 7.16 12.40
CA ILE A 109 13.43 6.08 12.83
C ILE A 109 11.99 6.58 12.92
N GLY A 110 11.78 7.78 13.47
CA GLY A 110 10.46 8.43 13.51
C GLY A 110 9.86 8.59 12.12
N THR A 111 10.64 9.12 11.17
CA THR A 111 10.23 9.32 9.78
C THR A 111 9.84 7.99 9.11
N VAL A 112 10.68 6.95 9.25
CA VAL A 112 10.42 5.63 8.66
C VAL A 112 9.19 4.97 9.31
N ARG A 113 8.93 5.20 10.61
CA ARG A 113 7.72 4.71 11.28
C ARG A 113 6.44 5.35 10.73
N GLU A 114 6.47 6.65 10.44
CA GLU A 114 5.34 7.32 9.78
C GLU A 114 5.09 6.78 8.38
N GLU A 115 6.17 6.58 7.60
CA GLU A 115 6.08 5.94 6.28
C GLU A 115 5.50 4.54 6.34
N LEU A 116 5.94 3.73 7.32
CA LEU A 116 5.38 2.40 7.55
C LEU A 116 3.88 2.47 7.85
N SER A 117 3.45 3.36 8.74
CA SER A 117 2.03 3.53 9.08
C SER A 117 1.17 3.90 7.86
N ARG A 118 1.67 4.83 7.03
CA ARG A 118 1.03 5.18 5.74
C ARG A 118 0.96 3.95 4.82
N SER A 119 2.05 3.20 4.70
CA SER A 119 2.11 2.00 3.87
C SER A 119 1.14 0.91 4.34
N GLU A 120 1.00 0.70 5.65
CA GLU A 120 0.07 -0.28 6.23
C GLU A 120 -1.39 0.06 5.96
N THR A 121 -1.73 1.35 6.06
CA THR A 121 -3.05 1.87 5.72
C THR A 121 -3.35 1.63 4.24
N MET A 122 -2.42 1.98 3.35
CA MET A 122 -2.56 1.74 1.91
C MET A 122 -2.75 0.27 1.57
N VAL A 123 -1.92 -0.64 2.12
CA VAL A 123 -2.07 -2.08 1.87
C VAL A 123 -3.46 -2.57 2.26
N THR A 124 -3.96 -2.15 3.42
CA THR A 124 -5.28 -2.55 3.93
C THR A 124 -6.41 -2.05 3.02
N GLU A 125 -6.36 -0.77 2.63
CA GLU A 125 -7.35 -0.20 1.72
C GLU A 125 -7.38 -0.88 0.36
N TYR A 126 -6.19 -1.13 -0.23
CA TYR A 126 -6.10 -1.75 -1.55
C TYR A 126 -6.52 -3.23 -1.52
N LEU A 127 -6.23 -3.97 -0.43
CA LEU A 127 -6.76 -5.32 -0.23
C LEU A 127 -8.30 -5.33 -0.17
N SER A 128 -8.89 -4.35 0.53
CA SER A 128 -10.35 -4.21 0.58
C SER A 128 -10.94 -3.94 -0.82
N LYS A 129 -10.35 -3.00 -1.57
CA LYS A 129 -10.74 -2.71 -2.96
C LYS A 129 -10.58 -3.93 -3.86
N LEU A 130 -9.55 -4.76 -3.64
CA LEU A 130 -9.29 -5.95 -4.43
C LEU A 130 -10.38 -7.00 -4.24
N ARG A 131 -10.81 -7.22 -2.99
CA ARG A 131 -11.92 -8.12 -2.66
C ARG A 131 -13.24 -7.63 -3.25
N ASP A 132 -13.50 -6.32 -3.19
CA ASP A 132 -14.68 -5.71 -3.80
C ASP A 132 -14.70 -5.90 -5.33
N LEU A 133 -13.57 -5.67 -5.99
CA LEU A 133 -13.44 -5.88 -7.44
C LEU A 133 -13.62 -7.36 -7.82
N GLU A 134 -13.08 -8.28 -7.02
CA GLU A 134 -13.26 -9.72 -7.22
C GLU A 134 -14.75 -10.12 -7.12
N SER A 135 -15.42 -9.67 -6.05
CA SER A 135 -16.85 -9.92 -5.82
C SER A 135 -17.70 -9.36 -6.96
N LYS A 136 -17.43 -8.14 -7.40
CA LYS A 136 -18.11 -7.52 -8.55
C LYS A 136 -17.86 -8.28 -9.85
N THR A 137 -16.65 -8.79 -10.06
CA THR A 137 -16.31 -9.58 -11.25
C THR A 137 -17.15 -10.87 -11.28
N LYS A 138 -17.19 -11.60 -10.16
CA LYS A 138 -18.02 -12.81 -9.99
C LYS A 138 -19.51 -12.52 -10.19
N ALA A 139 -20.01 -11.41 -9.65
CA ALA A 139 -21.40 -11.00 -9.85
C ALA A 139 -21.74 -10.70 -11.32
N MET A 140 -20.80 -10.09 -12.06
CA MET A 140 -20.97 -9.84 -13.50
C MET A 140 -20.94 -11.13 -14.33
N GLU A 141 -20.06 -12.07 -13.97
CA GLU A 141 -20.03 -13.41 -14.58
C GLU A 141 -21.37 -14.14 -14.37
N SER A 142 -21.88 -14.16 -13.14
CA SER A 142 -23.18 -14.77 -12.83
C SER A 142 -24.35 -14.09 -13.57
N LYS A 143 -24.34 -12.76 -13.71
CA LYS A 143 -25.34 -12.03 -14.50
C LYS A 143 -25.29 -12.38 -15.98
N LYS A 144 -24.09 -12.53 -16.56
CA LYS A 144 -23.92 -12.99 -17.94
C LYS A 144 -24.50 -14.39 -18.11
N ASP A 145 -24.15 -15.33 -17.24
CA ASP A 145 -24.62 -16.73 -17.32
C ASP A 145 -26.14 -16.82 -17.17
N ALA A 146 -26.74 -16.07 -16.24
CA ALA A 146 -28.19 -16.02 -16.05
C ALA A 146 -28.94 -15.38 -17.23
N MET A 147 -28.27 -14.50 -17.98
CA MET A 147 -28.83 -13.89 -19.18
C MET A 147 -28.76 -14.84 -20.37
N ILE A 148 -27.63 -15.55 -20.56
CA ILE A 148 -27.48 -16.59 -21.59
C ILE A 148 -28.50 -17.71 -21.37
N ALA A 149 -28.73 -18.13 -20.12
CA ALA A 149 -29.71 -19.17 -19.81
C ALA A 149 -31.18 -18.77 -20.05
N LYS A 150 -31.45 -17.48 -20.29
CA LYS A 150 -32.80 -16.95 -20.60
C LYS A 150 -33.01 -16.69 -22.10
N LEU A 151 -31.96 -16.83 -22.92
CA LEU A 151 -32.03 -16.79 -24.38
C LEU A 151 -32.35 -18.18 -24.93
#